data_AF-A0AAU9UKQ5-F1
#
_entry.id   AF-A0AAU9UKQ5-F1
#
_cell.length_a   1.000
_cell.length_b   1.000
_cell.length_c   1.000
_cell.angle_alpha   90.00
_cell.angle_beta   90.00
_cell.angle_gamma   90.00
#
_symmetry.space_group_name_H-M   'P 1'
#
loop_
_entity.id
_entity.type
_entity.pdbx_description
1 polymer ?
#
loop_
_entity_poly.entity_id
_entity_poly.type
_entity_poly.pdbx_seq_one_letter_code
_entity_poly.pdbx_strand_id
1 'polypeptide(L)'
;MSNKDLPGPSGLGGAAKFSSPKKKRAKKSAMSSLEKTVLINIYKLVNETWPENEFIYRKDIAKKTAETAGVSLSTVYKVLKEYTNEKRVRSPIPAPKRLTKVKQLDEIDLRHTKSKVWQDLSIQSTREARREGLSTGLKAPSGKGKRLIILHIGSEDGFLNGGELIFASKKGEGDYHQEMNAKMFEEWFSKILKKLSPIL
;
A
#
# COMPACT_ATOMS: atom_id res chain seq x y z
N MET A 1 -59.08 39.25 -46.63
CA MET A 1 -59.44 38.78 -45.27
C MET A 1 -58.68 37.51 -44.99
N SER A 2 -58.10 37.47 -43.80
CA SER A 2 -57.11 36.54 -43.25
C SER A 2 -57.27 35.07 -43.62
N ASN A 3 -56.16 34.40 -43.91
CA ASN A 3 -55.93 33.06 -43.39
C ASN A 3 -54.47 32.89 -42.98
N LYS A 4 -54.33 32.33 -41.79
CA LYS A 4 -53.20 32.44 -40.87
C LYS A 4 -52.10 31.43 -41.25
N ASP A 5 -50.86 31.89 -41.22
CA ASP A 5 -49.68 31.03 -41.28
C ASP A 5 -49.70 30.02 -40.12
N LEU A 6 -49.60 28.74 -40.46
CA LEU A 6 -49.43 27.64 -39.51
C LEU A 6 -48.00 27.70 -38.93
N PRO A 7 -47.83 27.53 -37.61
CA PRO A 7 -46.49 27.46 -37.02
C PRO A 7 -45.82 26.14 -37.41
N GLY A 8 -44.63 26.23 -38.02
CA GLY A 8 -43.77 25.09 -38.30
C GLY A 8 -43.36 24.36 -37.02
N PRO A 9 -43.11 23.04 -37.08
CA PRO A 9 -42.80 22.26 -35.90
C PRO A 9 -41.46 22.70 -35.31
N SER A 10 -41.55 23.16 -34.06
CA SER A 10 -40.44 23.32 -33.15
C SER A 10 -39.83 21.96 -32.80
N GLY A 11 -38.49 21.90 -32.81
CA GLY A 11 -37.73 20.91 -32.05
C GLY A 11 -37.29 19.66 -32.80
N LEU A 12 -36.14 19.74 -33.47
CA LEU A 12 -35.23 18.60 -33.53
C LEU A 12 -34.01 18.95 -32.71
N GLY A 13 -33.96 18.36 -31.52
CA GLY A 13 -32.93 18.57 -30.52
C GLY A 13 -31.53 18.36 -31.08
N GLY A 14 -30.64 19.28 -30.76
CA GLY A 14 -29.22 19.08 -30.98
C GLY A 14 -28.79 17.81 -30.26
N ALA A 15 -28.40 16.79 -31.04
CA ALA A 15 -27.80 15.59 -30.51
C ALA A 15 -26.61 16.00 -29.66
N ALA A 16 -26.71 15.81 -28.34
CA ALA A 16 -25.57 15.97 -27.44
C ALA A 16 -24.46 15.05 -27.95
N LYS A 17 -23.39 15.62 -28.49
CA LYS A 17 -22.23 14.88 -28.97
C LYS A 17 -21.71 14.06 -27.78
N PHE A 18 -21.94 12.75 -27.80
CA PHE A 18 -21.32 11.82 -26.86
C PHE A 18 -19.80 11.95 -27.02
N SER A 19 -19.17 12.76 -26.18
CA SER A 19 -17.71 12.81 -26.08
C SER A 19 -17.27 11.59 -25.29
N SER A 20 -16.49 10.71 -25.92
CA SER A 20 -15.85 9.61 -25.20
C SER A 20 -15.06 10.15 -23.99
N PRO A 21 -15.06 9.43 -22.86
CA PRO A 21 -14.27 9.82 -21.70
C PRO A 21 -12.81 10.06 -22.09
N LYS A 22 -12.30 11.26 -21.80
CA LYS A 22 -10.91 11.61 -22.12
C LYS A 22 -9.98 10.62 -21.44
N LYS A 23 -9.11 9.96 -22.22
CA LYS A 23 -8.07 9.08 -21.69
C LYS A 23 -7.29 9.82 -20.61
N LYS A 24 -7.23 9.25 -19.40
CA LYS A 24 -6.45 9.84 -18.30
C LYS A 24 -5.00 10.00 -18.77
N ARG A 25 -4.46 11.22 -18.64
CA ARG A 25 -3.07 11.51 -18.99
C ARG A 25 -2.15 10.62 -18.16
N ALA A 26 -1.14 10.03 -18.79
CA ALA A 26 -0.12 9.27 -18.08
C ALA A 26 0.50 10.15 -16.99
N LYS A 27 0.52 9.66 -15.74
CA LYS A 27 1.18 10.37 -14.64
C LYS A 27 2.68 10.33 -14.90
N LYS A 28 3.32 11.50 -14.99
CA LYS A 28 4.79 11.57 -14.98
C LYS A 28 5.29 11.02 -13.63
N SER A 29 6.31 10.17 -13.66
CA SER A 29 6.97 9.67 -12.46
C SER A 29 7.60 10.83 -11.68
N ALA A 30 7.68 10.68 -10.36
CA ALA A 30 8.42 11.62 -9.54
C ALA A 30 9.92 11.50 -9.84
N MET A 31 10.64 12.62 -9.76
CA MET A 31 12.05 12.71 -10.11
C MET A 31 12.92 11.89 -9.13
N SER A 32 13.79 11.05 -9.67
CA SER A 32 14.79 10.25 -8.94
C SER A 32 15.88 11.13 -8.32
N SER A 33 16.64 10.57 -7.37
CA SER A 33 17.78 11.29 -6.79
C SER A 33 18.81 11.71 -7.84
N LEU A 34 19.07 10.87 -8.85
CA LEU A 34 20.06 11.15 -9.89
C LEU A 34 19.65 12.35 -10.76
N GLU A 35 18.40 12.36 -11.23
CA GLU A 35 17.85 13.47 -12.02
C GLU A 35 17.91 14.80 -11.25
N LYS A 36 17.59 14.76 -9.95
CA LYS A 36 17.66 15.95 -9.11
C LYS A 36 19.12 16.40 -8.83
N THR A 37 20.06 15.48 -8.72
CA THR A 37 21.50 15.80 -8.60
C THR A 37 22.03 16.48 -9.86
N VAL A 38 21.66 15.97 -11.04
CA VAL A 38 21.99 16.62 -12.33
C VAL A 38 21.46 18.05 -12.34
N LEU A 39 20.22 18.26 -11.90
CA LEU A 39 19.62 19.59 -11.82
C LEU A 39 20.37 20.55 -10.90
N ILE A 40 20.87 20.07 -9.76
CA ILE A 40 21.69 20.85 -8.82
C ILE A 40 23.05 21.20 -9.42
N ASN A 41 23.67 20.25 -10.12
CA ASN A 41 24.97 20.49 -10.76
C ASN A 41 24.83 21.52 -11.89
N ILE A 42 23.76 21.45 -12.68
CA ILE A 42 23.44 22.49 -13.69
C ILE A 42 23.24 23.84 -13.01
N TYR A 43 22.50 23.89 -11.91
CA TYR A 43 22.32 25.15 -11.17
C TYR A 43 23.65 25.74 -10.68
N LYS A 44 24.54 24.90 -10.10
CA LYS A 44 25.87 25.32 -9.65
C LYS A 44 26.72 25.82 -10.82
N LEU A 45 26.73 25.08 -11.93
CA LEU A 45 27.45 25.45 -13.14
C LEU A 45 26.98 26.79 -13.69
N VAL A 46 25.66 26.98 -13.81
CA VAL A 46 25.07 28.27 -14.25
C VAL A 46 25.40 29.37 -13.25
N ASN A 47 25.46 29.08 -11.94
CA ASN A 47 25.84 30.08 -10.95
C ASN A 47 27.35 30.44 -10.99
N GLU A 48 28.22 29.52 -11.40
CA GLU A 48 29.69 29.72 -11.44
C GLU A 48 30.18 30.32 -12.76
N THR A 49 29.60 29.93 -13.88
CA THR A 49 30.07 30.31 -15.24
C THR A 49 29.51 31.63 -15.75
N TRP A 50 28.57 32.25 -15.02
CA TRP A 50 27.80 33.38 -15.55
C TRP A 50 28.38 34.73 -15.14
N PRO A 51 28.52 35.70 -16.06
CA PRO A 51 29.06 37.01 -15.74
C PRO A 51 28.17 37.75 -14.73
N GLU A 52 28.79 38.24 -13.66
CA GLU A 52 28.12 38.95 -12.53
C GLU A 52 27.28 40.16 -12.98
N ASN A 53 27.53 40.69 -14.18
CA ASN A 53 26.94 41.93 -14.68
C ASN A 53 25.62 41.73 -15.45
N GLU A 54 25.17 40.49 -15.71
CA GLU A 54 24.04 40.24 -16.63
C GLU A 54 22.70 39.88 -15.95
N PHE A 55 22.66 39.59 -14.64
CA PHE A 55 21.38 39.30 -13.96
C PHE A 55 21.30 39.68 -12.48
N ILE A 56 20.25 40.44 -12.14
CA ILE A 56 20.08 41.10 -10.84
C ILE A 56 19.42 40.16 -9.79
N TYR A 57 18.85 39.00 -10.16
CA TYR A 57 18.10 38.17 -9.21
C TYR A 57 18.28 36.65 -9.35
N ARG A 58 18.27 35.93 -8.21
CA ARG A 58 18.29 34.44 -8.11
C ARG A 58 17.22 33.72 -8.97
N LYS A 59 16.17 34.44 -9.37
CA LYS A 59 15.10 33.91 -10.22
C LYS A 59 15.60 33.54 -11.62
N ASP A 60 16.57 34.28 -12.13
CA ASP A 60 17.02 34.14 -13.51
C ASP A 60 17.98 32.95 -13.68
N ILE A 61 18.80 32.69 -12.66
CA ILE A 61 19.61 31.45 -12.56
C ILE A 61 18.69 30.23 -12.55
N ALA A 62 17.62 30.26 -11.75
CA ALA A 62 16.65 29.17 -11.69
C ALA A 62 15.89 29.00 -13.02
N LYS A 63 15.58 30.11 -13.70
CA LYS A 63 14.95 30.10 -15.02
C LYS A 63 15.87 29.47 -16.07
N LYS A 64 17.14 29.90 -16.13
CA LYS A 64 18.12 29.34 -17.05
C LYS A 64 18.37 27.86 -16.76
N THR A 65 18.46 27.46 -15.49
CA THR A 65 18.56 26.06 -15.09
C THR A 65 17.36 25.24 -15.59
N ALA A 66 16.15 25.78 -15.46
CA ALA A 66 14.92 25.14 -15.93
C ALA A 66 14.93 24.93 -17.45
N GLU A 67 15.36 25.95 -18.21
CA GLU A 67 15.51 25.90 -19.66
C GLU A 67 16.56 24.86 -20.08
N THR A 68 17.76 24.91 -19.49
CA THR A 68 18.87 23.98 -19.79
C THR A 68 18.52 22.53 -19.47
N ALA A 69 17.82 22.28 -18.36
CA ALA A 69 17.45 20.94 -17.94
C ALA A 69 16.12 20.45 -18.54
N GLY A 70 15.38 21.28 -19.26
CA GLY A 70 14.07 20.93 -19.83
C GLY A 70 12.99 20.63 -18.78
N VAL A 71 13.06 21.27 -17.61
CA VAL A 71 12.12 21.07 -16.49
C VAL A 71 11.32 22.35 -16.19
N SER A 72 10.22 22.24 -15.44
CA SER A 72 9.49 23.43 -15.02
C SER A 72 10.27 24.23 -13.97
N LEU A 73 10.13 25.55 -13.97
CA LEU A 73 10.73 26.42 -12.94
C LEU A 73 10.33 26.01 -11.51
N SER A 74 9.06 25.60 -11.32
CA SER A 74 8.57 25.08 -10.04
C SER A 74 9.31 23.82 -9.58
N THR A 75 9.73 22.98 -10.52
CA THR A 75 10.52 21.79 -10.25
C THR A 75 11.90 22.17 -9.71
N VAL A 76 12.56 23.15 -10.33
CA VAL A 76 13.86 23.68 -9.88
C VAL A 76 13.75 24.18 -8.44
N TYR A 77 12.76 25.02 -8.14
CA TYR A 77 12.57 25.53 -6.77
C TYR A 77 12.33 24.44 -5.73
N LYS A 78 11.54 23.41 -6.05
CA LYS A 78 11.30 22.28 -5.14
C LYS A 78 12.59 21.53 -4.82
N VAL A 79 13.40 21.24 -5.84
CA VAL A 79 14.67 20.53 -5.67
C VAL A 79 15.69 21.38 -4.92
N LEU A 80 15.82 22.66 -5.26
CA LEU A 80 16.73 23.57 -4.55
C LEU A 80 16.33 23.70 -3.07
N LYS A 81 15.04 23.78 -2.76
CA LYS A 81 14.55 23.83 -1.38
C LYS A 81 14.85 22.54 -0.60
N GLU A 82 14.67 21.37 -1.22
CA GLU A 82 15.07 20.07 -0.64
C GLU A 82 16.59 20.07 -0.34
N TYR A 83 17.40 20.52 -1.29
CA TYR A 83 18.84 20.58 -1.15
C TYR A 83 19.35 21.62 -0.13
N THR A 84 18.74 22.80 -0.03
CA THR A 84 19.18 23.82 0.94
C THR A 84 18.99 23.36 2.38
N ASN A 85 17.94 22.58 2.64
CA ASN A 85 17.62 22.10 3.98
C ASN A 85 18.48 20.90 4.39
N GLU A 86 18.64 19.91 3.51
CA GLU A 86 19.28 18.63 3.85
C GLU A 86 20.70 18.48 3.29
N LYS A 87 21.17 19.41 2.43
CA LYS A 87 22.41 19.31 1.63
C LYS A 87 22.54 18.01 0.81
N ARG A 88 21.43 17.29 0.65
CA ARG A 88 21.30 16.03 -0.07
C ARG A 88 19.92 15.95 -0.70
N VAL A 89 19.78 15.09 -1.69
CA VAL A 89 18.53 14.85 -2.38
C VAL A 89 18.19 13.37 -2.41
N ARG A 90 16.91 13.05 -2.26
CA ARG A 90 16.45 11.66 -2.15
C ARG A 90 15.47 11.31 -3.27
N SER A 91 15.46 10.02 -3.61
CA SER A 91 14.41 9.44 -4.45
C SER A 91 13.08 9.45 -3.71
N PRO A 92 11.95 9.51 -4.43
CA PRO A 92 10.63 9.38 -3.84
C PRO A 92 10.55 8.07 -3.06
N ILE A 93 10.19 8.14 -1.77
CA ILE A 93 9.98 6.94 -0.96
C ILE A 93 8.62 6.36 -1.37
N PRO A 94 8.57 5.12 -1.90
CA PRO A 94 7.30 4.50 -2.22
C PRO A 94 6.49 4.28 -0.95
N ALA A 95 5.19 4.54 -1.00
CA ALA A 95 4.31 4.21 0.12
C ALA A 95 4.37 2.70 0.41
N PRO A 96 4.40 2.28 1.69
CA PRO A 96 4.42 0.87 2.04
C PRO A 96 3.19 0.17 1.46
N LYS A 97 3.41 -0.96 0.77
CA LYS A 97 2.31 -1.77 0.24
C LYS A 97 1.62 -2.49 1.40
N ARG A 98 0.33 -2.21 1.61
CA ARG A 98 -0.50 -2.98 2.56
C ARG A 98 -0.63 -4.43 2.08
N LEU A 99 -0.35 -5.40 2.95
CA LEU A 99 -0.55 -6.82 2.67
C LEU A 99 -2.05 -7.15 2.65
N THR A 100 -2.45 -7.97 1.68
CA THR A 100 -3.80 -8.55 1.58
C THR A 100 -4.04 -9.59 2.68
N LYS A 101 -5.29 -9.82 3.06
CA LYS A 101 -5.67 -10.76 4.13
C LYS A 101 -5.17 -12.21 3.87
N VAL A 102 -5.22 -12.68 2.62
CA VAL A 102 -4.68 -13.99 2.21
C VAL A 102 -3.18 -14.10 2.52
N LYS A 103 -2.38 -13.14 2.09
CA LYS A 103 -0.94 -13.10 2.38
C LYS A 103 -0.61 -13.02 3.88
N GLN A 104 -1.49 -12.42 4.68
CA GLN A 104 -1.34 -12.40 6.13
C GLN A 104 -1.60 -13.80 6.72
N LEU A 105 -2.53 -14.57 6.17
CA LEU A 105 -2.78 -15.96 6.55
C LEU A 105 -1.63 -16.88 6.11
N ASP A 106 -1.14 -16.73 4.87
CA ASP A 106 0.02 -17.50 4.38
C ASP A 106 1.26 -17.26 5.27
N GLU A 107 1.51 -16.03 5.72
CA GLU A 107 2.63 -15.71 6.62
C GLU A 107 2.49 -16.39 7.99
N ILE A 108 1.26 -16.61 8.44
CA ILE A 108 0.95 -17.32 9.68
C ILE A 108 1.14 -18.83 9.49
N ASP A 109 0.61 -19.40 8.40
CA ASP A 109 0.75 -20.82 8.06
C ASP A 109 2.21 -21.23 7.87
N LEU A 110 3.02 -20.39 7.23
CA LEU A 110 4.47 -20.59 7.06
C LEU A 110 5.27 -20.56 8.38
N ARG A 111 4.65 -20.13 9.49
CA ARG A 111 5.27 -20.02 10.82
C ARG A 111 4.72 -21.01 11.86
N HIS A 112 3.73 -21.82 11.52
CA HIS A 112 3.16 -22.83 12.42
C HIS A 112 3.82 -24.19 12.25
N THR A 113 4.89 -24.44 13.00
CA THR A 113 5.34 -25.81 13.32
C THR A 113 4.79 -26.20 14.70
N LYS A 114 4.01 -27.30 14.75
CA LYS A 114 3.40 -27.83 15.99
C LYS A 114 4.51 -28.23 16.98
N SER A 115 4.24 -28.18 18.29
CA SER A 115 5.19 -28.67 19.32
C SER A 115 5.49 -30.17 19.20
N LYS A 116 4.58 -30.94 18.59
CA LYS A 116 4.80 -32.32 18.11
C LYS A 116 4.89 -32.30 16.59
N VAL A 117 6.10 -32.15 16.06
CA VAL A 117 6.40 -32.45 14.65
C VAL A 117 6.92 -33.87 14.61
N TRP A 118 6.49 -34.66 13.64
CA TRP A 118 7.14 -35.95 13.35
C TRP A 118 8.61 -35.65 12.99
N GLN A 119 9.53 -36.06 13.85
CA GLN A 119 10.96 -35.97 13.59
C GLN A 119 11.43 -37.33 13.09
N ASP A 120 11.99 -37.34 11.89
CA ASP A 120 12.68 -38.52 11.40
C ASP A 120 13.95 -38.72 12.22
N LEU A 121 14.03 -39.84 12.94
CA LEU A 121 15.20 -40.20 13.75
C LEU A 121 16.29 -40.88 12.91
N SER A 122 16.00 -41.25 11.66
CA SER A 122 16.97 -41.90 10.77
C SER A 122 18.03 -40.92 10.25
N ILE A 123 17.71 -39.62 10.19
CA ILE A 123 18.63 -38.59 9.73
C ILE A 123 19.24 -37.87 10.93
N GLN A 124 20.54 -38.06 11.16
CA GLN A 124 21.20 -37.53 12.34
C GLN A 124 21.76 -36.11 12.16
N SER A 125 21.77 -35.59 10.93
CA SER A 125 22.25 -34.23 10.68
C SER A 125 21.66 -33.56 9.43
N THR A 126 21.70 -32.23 9.42
CA THR A 126 21.32 -31.42 8.24
C THR A 126 22.20 -31.67 7.02
N ARG A 127 23.46 -32.07 7.25
CA ARG A 127 24.42 -32.37 6.17
C ARG A 127 24.13 -33.72 5.53
N GLU A 128 23.65 -34.69 6.29
CA GLU A 128 23.20 -35.99 5.82
C GLU A 128 21.90 -35.87 5.01
N ALA A 129 20.87 -35.19 5.56
CA ALA A 129 19.64 -34.86 4.81
C ALA A 129 19.95 -34.26 3.44
N ARG A 130 20.82 -33.24 3.39
CA ARG A 130 21.20 -32.58 2.13
C ARG A 130 21.85 -33.52 1.13
N ARG A 131 22.67 -34.46 1.60
CA ARG A 131 23.37 -35.42 0.73
C ARG A 131 22.40 -36.41 0.10
N GLU A 132 21.35 -36.77 0.82
CA GLU A 132 20.29 -37.67 0.35
C GLU A 132 19.16 -36.94 -0.38
N GLY A 133 19.29 -35.63 -0.60
CA GLY A 133 18.25 -34.82 -1.26
C GLY A 133 17.02 -34.54 -0.39
N LEU A 134 17.09 -34.82 0.91
CA LEU A 134 16.04 -34.58 1.89
C LEU A 134 16.20 -33.20 2.56
N SER A 135 15.12 -32.68 3.12
CA SER A 135 15.15 -31.47 3.95
C SER A 135 14.87 -31.85 5.41
N THR A 136 15.54 -31.18 6.37
CA THR A 136 15.30 -31.42 7.81
C THR A 136 13.98 -30.81 8.33
N GLY A 137 13.05 -30.47 7.43
CA GLY A 137 11.81 -29.80 7.78
C GLY A 137 12.00 -28.37 8.31
N LEU A 138 10.87 -27.74 8.66
CA LEU A 138 10.82 -26.42 9.27
C LEU A 138 11.32 -26.50 10.72
N LYS A 139 12.20 -25.57 11.13
CA LYS A 139 12.60 -25.45 12.55
C LYS A 139 11.37 -25.15 13.41
N ALA A 140 11.28 -25.78 14.58
CA ALA A 140 10.23 -25.47 15.55
C ALA A 140 10.30 -23.98 15.94
N PRO A 141 9.17 -23.27 16.08
CA PRO A 141 9.20 -21.86 16.40
C PRO A 141 9.49 -21.72 17.90
N SER A 142 10.31 -20.74 18.27
CA SER A 142 10.28 -20.22 19.63
C SER A 142 8.85 -19.72 19.89
N GLY A 143 8.18 -20.14 20.97
CA GLY A 143 6.75 -19.89 21.25
C GLY A 143 6.30 -18.41 21.33
N LYS A 144 7.14 -17.48 20.89
CA LYS A 144 6.90 -16.05 20.71
C LYS A 144 6.58 -15.78 19.22
N GLY A 145 5.29 -15.73 18.87
CA GLY A 145 4.84 -15.49 17.51
C GLY A 145 3.40 -14.99 17.43
N LYS A 146 3.03 -14.38 16.28
CA LYS A 146 1.63 -14.04 16.00
C LYS A 146 0.80 -15.32 15.95
N ARG A 147 -0.40 -15.30 16.53
CA ARG A 147 -1.33 -16.44 16.57
C ARG A 147 -2.59 -16.10 15.80
N LEU A 148 -3.11 -17.00 14.98
CA LEU A 148 -4.47 -16.85 14.46
C LEU A 148 -5.44 -17.30 15.56
N ILE A 149 -6.34 -16.41 15.97
CA ILE A 149 -7.38 -16.67 16.96
C ILE A 149 -8.70 -16.81 16.19
N ILE A 150 -9.37 -17.95 16.42
CA ILE A 150 -10.64 -18.31 15.81
C ILE A 150 -11.62 -18.60 16.93
N LEU A 151 -12.74 -17.89 16.96
CA LEU A 151 -13.87 -18.13 17.82
C LEU A 151 -15.11 -18.32 16.95
N HIS A 152 -15.88 -19.36 17.18
CA HIS A 152 -17.07 -19.67 16.37
C HIS A 152 -18.12 -20.35 17.23
N ILE A 153 -19.39 -20.07 16.96
CA ILE A 153 -20.53 -20.81 17.51
C ILE A 153 -21.07 -21.84 16.50
N GLY A 154 -21.41 -23.03 16.98
CA GLY A 154 -22.03 -24.09 16.19
C GLY A 154 -22.82 -25.07 17.06
N SER A 155 -23.65 -25.88 16.41
CA SER A 155 -24.40 -27.00 16.97
C SER A 155 -24.00 -28.30 16.27
N GLU A 156 -24.72 -29.39 16.55
CA GLU A 156 -24.63 -30.64 15.80
C GLU A 156 -24.96 -30.49 14.31
N ASP A 157 -25.77 -29.50 13.95
CA ASP A 157 -26.09 -29.14 12.55
C ASP A 157 -25.01 -28.28 11.87
N GLY A 158 -23.93 -27.95 12.59
CA GLY A 158 -22.79 -27.20 12.08
C GLY A 158 -22.70 -25.77 12.60
N PHE A 159 -21.96 -24.93 11.87
CA PHE A 159 -21.58 -23.59 12.33
C PHE A 159 -22.58 -22.51 11.91
N LEU A 160 -22.88 -21.57 12.82
CA LEU A 160 -23.78 -20.45 12.53
C LEU A 160 -23.13 -19.50 11.52
N ASN A 161 -23.71 -19.31 10.34
CA ASN A 161 -23.16 -18.42 9.33
C ASN A 161 -22.97 -16.97 9.85
N GLY A 162 -21.76 -16.42 9.69
CA GLY A 162 -21.37 -15.13 10.24
C GLY A 162 -21.18 -15.14 11.77
N GLY A 163 -21.12 -16.32 12.39
CA GLY A 163 -20.86 -16.51 13.80
C GLY A 163 -19.37 -16.52 14.16
N GLU A 164 -18.51 -16.44 13.14
CA GLU A 164 -17.06 -16.45 13.29
C GLU A 164 -16.50 -15.10 13.74
N LEU A 165 -15.48 -15.17 14.59
CA LEU A 165 -14.56 -14.09 14.89
C LEU A 165 -13.15 -14.62 14.65
N ILE A 166 -12.53 -14.12 13.58
CA ILE A 166 -11.19 -14.55 13.15
C ILE A 166 -10.28 -13.33 13.07
N PHE A 167 -9.22 -13.33 13.87
CA PHE A 167 -8.21 -12.28 13.84
C PHE A 167 -6.83 -12.82 14.21
N ALA A 168 -5.80 -12.18 13.67
CA ALA A 168 -4.41 -12.49 14.03
C ALA A 168 -4.01 -11.66 15.24
N SER A 169 -3.26 -12.27 16.16
CA SER A 169 -2.71 -11.58 17.30
C SER A 169 -1.71 -10.52 16.83
N LYS A 170 -1.73 -9.37 17.49
CA LYS A 170 -0.72 -8.33 17.38
C LYS A 170 0.64 -8.89 17.80
N LYS A 171 1.69 -8.27 17.27
CA LYS A 171 3.07 -8.64 17.61
C LYS A 171 3.33 -8.20 19.06
N GLY A 172 3.37 -9.15 19.99
CA GLY A 172 3.61 -8.90 21.42
C GLY A 172 4.19 -10.14 22.10
N GLU A 173 4.88 -9.91 23.22
CA GLU A 173 5.62 -10.93 23.98
C GLU A 173 4.73 -11.80 24.88
N GLY A 174 3.41 -11.67 24.75
CA GLY A 174 2.41 -12.26 25.63
C GLY A 174 1.61 -13.38 24.99
N ASP A 175 0.92 -14.11 25.86
CA ASP A 175 -0.06 -15.12 25.50
C ASP A 175 -1.33 -14.49 24.86
N TYR A 176 -2.15 -15.28 24.18
CA TYR A 176 -3.37 -14.84 23.47
C TYR A 176 -4.36 -14.10 24.39
N HIS A 177 -4.26 -14.29 25.70
CA HIS A 177 -5.10 -13.67 26.73
C HIS A 177 -5.11 -12.14 26.71
N GLN A 178 -4.07 -11.48 26.18
CA GLN A 178 -4.09 -10.02 26.06
C GLN A 178 -5.10 -9.53 25.01
N GLU A 179 -5.33 -10.34 23.97
CA GLU A 179 -6.09 -9.94 22.80
C GLU A 179 -7.48 -10.56 22.76
N MET A 180 -7.59 -11.86 23.07
CA MET A 180 -8.87 -12.49 23.37
C MET A 180 -9.16 -12.32 24.86
N ASN A 181 -9.78 -11.20 25.21
CA ASN A 181 -10.17 -10.86 26.57
C ASN A 181 -11.70 -10.89 26.74
N ALA A 182 -12.15 -10.81 28.00
CA ALA A 182 -13.57 -10.88 28.36
C ALA A 182 -14.43 -9.89 27.55
N LYS A 183 -13.97 -8.64 27.41
CA LYS A 183 -14.68 -7.62 26.62
C LYS A 183 -14.86 -8.02 25.16
N MET A 184 -13.82 -8.53 24.51
CA MET A 184 -13.91 -8.98 23.11
C MET A 184 -14.88 -10.15 22.96
N PHE A 185 -14.84 -11.09 23.91
CA PHE A 185 -15.79 -12.19 23.94
C PHE A 185 -17.23 -11.71 24.14
N GLU A 186 -17.49 -10.83 25.10
CA GLU A 186 -18.83 -10.27 25.37
C GLU A 186 -19.39 -9.49 24.18
N GLU A 187 -18.57 -8.68 23.50
CA GLU A 187 -18.96 -7.96 22.29
C GLU A 187 -19.32 -8.91 21.14
N TRP A 188 -18.55 -9.99 20.98
CA TRP A 188 -18.88 -11.03 20.00
C TRP A 188 -20.15 -11.77 20.40
N PHE A 189 -20.26 -12.23 21.64
CA PHE A 189 -21.38 -13.00 22.14
C PHE A 189 -22.68 -12.21 22.05
N SER A 190 -22.67 -10.92 22.38
CA SER A 190 -23.82 -10.02 22.21
C SER A 190 -24.29 -9.90 20.76
N LYS A 191 -23.38 -9.99 19.78
CA LYS A 191 -23.73 -10.02 18.35
C LYS A 191 -24.30 -11.37 17.95
N ILE A 192 -23.79 -12.46 18.52
CA ILE A 192 -24.30 -13.81 18.29
C ILE A 192 -25.71 -13.97 18.84
N LEU A 193 -25.98 -13.51 20.06
CA LEU A 193 -27.31 -13.58 20.67
C LEU A 193 -28.39 -12.94 19.80
N LYS A 194 -28.07 -11.84 19.09
CA LYS A 194 -29.00 -11.19 18.14
C LYS A 194 -29.28 -12.02 16.89
N LYS A 195 -28.42 -12.99 16.57
CA LYS A 195 -28.58 -13.91 15.44
C LYS A 195 -29.27 -15.21 15.84
N LEU A 196 -29.24 -15.55 17.13
CA LEU A 196 -29.99 -16.68 17.64
C LEU A 196 -31.46 -16.28 17.71
N SER A 197 -32.31 -17.10 17.08
CA SER A 197 -33.75 -16.92 17.21
C SER A 197 -34.15 -17.14 18.67
N PRO A 198 -35.12 -16.39 19.21
CA PRO A 198 -35.65 -16.69 20.55
C PRO A 198 -36.12 -18.14 20.59
N ILE A 199 -35.72 -18.86 21.63
CA ILE A 199 -36.31 -20.15 21.93
C ILE A 199 -37.74 -19.84 22.39
N LEU A 200 -38.73 -20.18 21.55
CA LEU A 200 -40.14 -20.21 21.91
C LEU A 200 -40.44 -21.47 22.74
#